data_AF-A0A139BV69-F1
#
_entry.id   AF-A0A139BV69-F1
#
_cell.length_a   1.000
_cell.length_b   1.000
_cell.length_c   1.000
_cell.angle_alpha   90.00
_cell.angle_beta   90.00
_cell.angle_gamma   90.00
#
_symmetry.space_group_name_H-M   'P 1'
#
loop_
_entity.id
_entity.type
_entity.pdbx_description
1 polymer ?
#
loop_
_entity_poly.entity_id
_entity_poly.type
_entity_poly.pdbx_seq_one_letter_code
_entity_poly.pdbx_strand_id
1 'polypeptide(L)' 'MFKLPLVIIYMIVAFNITAFTVVDLLLFHSLTIKIIASLLTVASWILAYRNRDKFVRIG' A
#
# COMPACT_ATOMS: atom_id res chain seq x y z
N MET A 1 -11.97 19.98 -13.70
CA MET A 1 -12.00 18.83 -12.76
C MET A 1 -11.03 17.78 -13.24
N PHE A 2 -9.95 17.56 -12.50
CA PHE A 2 -8.95 16.55 -12.84
C PHE A 2 -9.48 15.16 -12.44
N LYS A 3 -9.37 14.17 -13.33
CA LYS A 3 -9.71 12.78 -13.01
C LYS A 3 -8.42 12.01 -12.79
N LEU A 4 -8.19 11.58 -11.56
CA LEU A 4 -7.01 10.80 -11.20
C LEU A 4 -7.43 9.33 -11.04
N PRO A 5 -6.79 8.39 -11.76
CA PRO A 5 -7.01 6.97 -11.56
C PRO A 5 -6.81 6.61 -10.08
N LEU A 6 -7.80 6.00 -9.45
CA LEU A 6 -7.76 5.64 -8.02
C LEU A 6 -6.60 4.69 -7.73
N VAL A 7 -6.18 3.92 -8.73
CA VAL A 7 -4.99 3.07 -8.71
C VAL A 7 -3.74 3.81 -8.26
N ILE A 8 -3.55 5.06 -8.69
CA ILE A 8 -2.34 5.83 -8.40
C ILE A 8 -2.29 6.15 -6.91
N ILE A 9 -3.41 6.59 -6.32
CA ILE A 9 -3.51 6.91 -4.90
C ILE A 9 -3.22 5.67 -4.06
N TYR A 10 -3.86 4.54 -4.39
CA TYR A 10 -3.65 3.30 -3.66
C TYR A 10 -2.27 2.70 -3.87
N MET A 11 -1.67 2.86 -5.06
CA MET A 11 -0.29 2.45 -5.30
C MET A 11 0.69 3.25 -4.44
N ILE A 12 0.51 4.57 -4.29
CA ILE A 12 1.35 5.39 -3.40
C ILE A 12 1.26 4.86 -1.96
N VAL A 13 0.06 4.57 -1.47
CA VAL A 13 -0.15 4.02 -0.12
C VAL A 13 0.53 2.65 0.01
N ALA A 14 0.30 1.74 -0.94
CA ALA A 14 0.89 0.40 -0.93
C ALA A 14 2.43 0.45 -0.97
N PHE A 15 3.00 1.37 -1.76
CA PHE A 15 4.45 1.56 -1.85
C PHE A 15 5.06 2.02 -0.52
N ASN A 16 4.42 2.96 0.17
CA ASN A 16 4.88 3.44 1.47
C ASN A 16 4.82 2.34 2.54
N ILE A 17 3.76 1.53 2.57
CA ILE A 17 3.64 0.39 3.47
C ILE A 17 4.69 -0.68 3.14
N THR A 18 4.96 -0.90 1.85
CA THR A 18 6.03 -1.82 1.42
C THR A 18 7.39 -1.35 1.89
N ALA A 19 7.70 -0.06 1.73
CA ALA A 19 8.96 0.53 2.20
C ALA A 19 9.12 0.40 3.72
N PHE A 20 8.06 0.69 4.50
CA PHE A 20 8.05 0.46 5.93
C PHE A 20 8.31 -1.01 6.29
N THR A 21 7.66 -1.93 5.59
CA THR A 21 7.81 -3.38 5.84
C THR A 21 9.23 -3.87 5.53
N VAL A 22 9.86 -3.36 4.47
CA VAL A 22 11.27 -3.67 4.15
C VAL A 22 12.20 -3.16 5.25
N VAL A 23 12.00 -1.91 5.71
CA VAL A 23 12.76 -1.34 6.82
C VAL A 23 12.55 -2.15 8.11
N ASP A 24 11.31 -2.55 8.39
CA ASP A 24 10.97 -3.39 9.54
C ASP A 24 11.68 -4.76 9.48
N LEU A 25 11.66 -5.38 8.30
CA LEU A 25 12.30 -6.68 8.08
C LEU A 25 13.81 -6.65 8.34
N LEU A 26 14.47 -5.53 8.00
CA LEU A 26 15.91 -5.34 8.16
C LEU A 26 16.32 -4.93 9.58
N LEU A 27 15.57 -4.04 10.24
CA LEU A 27 16.00 -3.41 11.49
C LEU A 27 15.45 -4.07 12.75
N PHE A 28 14.28 -4.73 12.67
CA PHE A 28 13.61 -5.26 13.85
C PHE A 28 13.75 -6.78 13.92
N HIS A 29 13.90 -7.31 15.14
CA HIS A 29 14.05 -8.75 15.39
C HIS A 29 12.72 -9.42 15.79
N SER A 30 11.64 -8.64 15.93
CA SER A 30 10.34 -9.16 16.37
C SER A 30 9.60 -9.84 15.22
N LEU A 31 9.41 -11.15 15.33
CA LEU A 31 8.69 -11.95 14.34
C LEU A 31 7.24 -11.48 14.16
N THR A 32 6.57 -11.08 15.25
CA THR A 32 5.17 -10.66 15.22
C THR A 32 4.97 -9.40 14.39
N ILE A 33 5.88 -8.42 14.50
CA ILE A 33 5.82 -7.16 13.75
C ILE A 33 6.01 -7.44 12.26
N LYS A 34 6.95 -8.33 11.91
CA LYS A 34 7.19 -8.72 10.51
C LYS A 34 5.98 -9.35 9.86
N ILE A 35 5.25 -10.20 10.58
CA ILE A 35 4.03 -10.83 10.08
C ILE A 35 2.94 -9.77 9.83
N ILE A 36 2.75 -8.86 10.78
CA ILE A 36 1.74 -7.79 10.66
C ILE A 36 2.08 -6.84 9.50
N ALA A 37 3.34 -6.42 9.38
CA ALA A 37 3.82 -5.54 8.31
C ALA A 37 3.69 -6.19 6.93
N SER A 38 4.01 -7.48 6.83
CA SER A 38 3.85 -8.26 5.59
C SER A 38 2.38 -8.40 5.19
N LEU A 39 1.49 -8.66 6.16
CA LEU A 39 0.04 -8.72 5.92
C LEU A 39 -0.52 -7.38 5.45
N LEU A 40 -0.11 -6.27 6.08
CA LEU A 40 -0.49 -4.91 5.68
C LEU A 40 -0.01 -4.59 4.26
N THR A 41 1.20 -5.01 3.92
CA THR A 41 1.73 -4.84 2.55
C THR A 41 0.86 -5.57 1.54
N VAL A 42 0.56 -6.86 1.75
CA VAL A 42 -0.29 -7.62 0.82
C VAL A 42 -1.69 -7.01 0.72
N ALA A 43 -2.30 -6.66 1.85
CA ALA A 43 -3.64 -6.06 1.88
C ALA A 43 -3.71 -4.73 1.11
N SER A 44 -2.69 -3.88 1.24
CA SER A 44 -2.64 -2.59 0.53
C SER A 44 -2.51 -2.76 -0.98
N TRP A 45 -1.70 -3.72 -1.45
CA TRP A 45 -1.60 -4.05 -2.88
C TRP A 45 -2.88 -4.65 -3.45
N ILE A 46 -3.57 -5.52 -2.70
CA ILE A 46 -4.89 -6.05 -3.09
C ILE A 46 -5.87 -4.90 -3.28
N LEU A 47 -5.88 -3.92 -2.37
CA LEU A 47 -6.78 -2.78 -2.44
C LEU A 47 -6.48 -1.88 -3.65
N ALA A 48 -5.19 -1.70 -3.98
CA ALA A 48 -4.77 -0.99 -5.18
C ALA A 48 -5.25 -1.71 -6.45
N TYR A 49 -5.07 -3.02 -6.53
CA TYR A 49 -5.44 -3.81 -7.70
C TYR A 49 -6.97 -3.87 -7.89
N ARG A 50 -7.72 -4.05 -6.80
CA ARG A 50 -9.19 -4.10 -6.84
C ARG A 50 -9.82 -2.77 -7.29
N ASN A 51 -9.17 -1.65 -6.98
CA ASN A 51 -9.67 -0.32 -7.31
C ASN A 51 -9.02 0.27 -8.57
N ARG A 52 -8.29 -0.54 -9.35
CA ARG A 52 -7.49 -0.04 -10.46
C ARG A 52 -8.31 0.67 -11.55
N ASP A 53 -9.54 0.23 -11.76
CA ASP A 53 -10.44 0.72 -12.81
C ASP A 53 -11.33 1.90 -12.33
N LYS A 54 -11.16 2.34 -11.08
CA LYS A 54 -11.92 3.45 -10.50
C LYS A 54 -11.17 4.78 -10.70
N PHE A 55 -11.92 5.88 -10.70
CA PHE A 55 -11.39 7.24 -10.83
C PHE A 55 -11.94 8.12 -9.73
N VAL A 56 -11.08 8.97 -9.16
CA VAL A 56 -11.50 10.05 -8.25
C VAL A 56 -11.54 11.36 -9.05
N ARG A 57 -12.57 12.16 -8.78
CA ARG A 57 -12.67 13.53 -9.29
C ARG A 57 -12.07 14.45 -8.23
N ILE A 58 -11.05 15.20 -8.62
CA ILE A 58 -10.49 16.28 -7.82
C ILE A 58 -11.06 17.56 -8.42
N GLY A 59 -11.94 18.20 -7.64
CA GLY A 59 -12.69 19.41 -7.98
C GLY A 59 -12.01 20.62 -7.38
#